data_AF-A0AAU4ARQ7-F1
#
_entry.id   AF-A0AAU4ARQ7-F1
#
_cell.length_a   1.000
_cell.length_b   1.000
_cell.length_c   1.000
_cell.angle_alpha   90.00
_cell.angle_beta   90.00
_cell.angle_gamma   90.00
#
_symmetry.space_group_name_H-M   'P 1'
#
loop_
_entity.id
_entity.type
_entity.pdbx_description
1 polymer ?
#
loop_
_entity_poly.entity_id
_entity_poly.type
_entity_poly.pdbx_seq_one_letter_code
_entity_poly.pdbx_strand_id
1 'polypeptide(L)'
;MGKPLLRLTSADLTGLAGDMSEAEREIEGIERQLASLAEAAEACWYSDAATEYHDIHRRVVADAVTVRRTLAFVKEAVELSRDGFSEQDLETLESFRELQVGQEAPPAVSPPRSGIADL
;
A
#
# COMPACT_ATOMS: atom_id res chain seq x y z
N MET A 1 -11.26 -11.83 -32.34
CA MET A 1 -12.00 -10.68 -31.79
C MET A 1 -12.39 -11.04 -30.35
N GLY A 2 -11.53 -10.72 -29.38
CA GLY A 2 -11.80 -10.96 -27.96
C GLY A 2 -12.87 -10.00 -27.47
N LYS A 3 -13.88 -10.51 -26.78
CA LYS A 3 -14.94 -9.70 -26.18
C LYS A 3 -14.31 -8.80 -25.11
N PRO A 4 -14.62 -7.48 -25.06
CA PRO A 4 -14.12 -6.64 -23.99
C PRO A 4 -14.68 -7.17 -22.65
N LEU A 5 -13.78 -7.56 -21.76
CA LEU A 5 -14.10 -8.29 -20.52
C LEU A 5 -14.72 -7.40 -19.43
N LEU A 6 -14.78 -6.08 -19.61
CA LEU A 6 -15.42 -5.14 -18.69
C LEU A 6 -16.16 -4.06 -19.49
N ARG A 7 -17.49 -3.97 -19.33
CA ARG A 7 -18.30 -2.84 -19.81
C ARG A 7 -18.42 -1.83 -18.65
N LEU A 8 -17.35 -1.13 -18.36
CA LEU A 8 -17.37 -0.01 -17.41
C LEU A 8 -17.62 1.28 -18.18
N THR A 9 -18.49 2.14 -17.66
CA THR A 9 -18.68 3.49 -18.19
C THR A 9 -17.60 4.42 -17.63
N SER A 10 -17.40 5.57 -18.28
CA SER A 10 -16.49 6.60 -17.78
C SER A 10 -16.92 7.16 -16.41
N ALA A 11 -18.22 7.11 -16.08
CA ALA A 11 -18.72 7.43 -14.75
C ALA A 11 -18.29 6.38 -13.70
N ASP A 12 -18.34 5.09 -14.04
CA ASP A 12 -17.90 4.01 -13.14
C ASP A 12 -16.40 4.10 -12.85
N LEU A 13 -15.58 4.41 -13.87
CA LEU A 13 -14.13 4.60 -13.71
C LEU A 13 -13.80 5.83 -12.85
N THR A 14 -14.56 6.92 -13.00
CA THR A 14 -14.41 8.11 -12.15
C THR A 14 -14.76 7.81 -10.69
N GLY A 15 -15.83 7.04 -10.46
CA GLY A 15 -16.20 6.57 -9.11
C GLY A 15 -15.10 5.73 -8.48
N LEU A 16 -14.57 4.75 -9.23
CA LEU A 16 -13.50 3.88 -8.77
C LEU A 16 -12.22 4.65 -8.39
N ALA A 17 -11.82 5.64 -9.19
CA ALA A 17 -10.69 6.51 -8.85
C ALA A 17 -10.93 7.32 -7.56
N GLY A 18 -12.18 7.71 -7.32
CA GLY A 18 -12.63 8.33 -6.07
C GLY A 18 -12.48 7.39 -4.88
N ASP A 19 -13.03 6.17 -4.97
CA ASP A 19 -12.95 5.14 -3.92
C ASP A 19 -11.49 4.80 -3.57
N MET A 20 -10.61 4.74 -4.58
CA MET A 20 -9.18 4.52 -4.37
C MET A 20 -8.49 5.68 -3.64
N SER A 21 -8.92 6.92 -3.91
CA SER A 21 -8.42 8.10 -3.21
C SER A 21 -8.90 8.14 -1.75
N GLU A 22 -10.08 7.60 -1.46
CA GLU A 22 -10.59 7.46 -0.10
C GLU A 22 -9.81 6.39 0.68
N ALA A 23 -9.58 5.23 0.07
CA ALA A 23 -8.75 4.16 0.65
C ALA A 23 -7.32 4.62 0.95
N GLU A 24 -6.71 5.43 0.08
CA GLU A 24 -5.39 6.04 0.33
C GLU A 24 -5.39 6.90 1.61
N ARG A 25 -6.40 7.75 1.80
CA ARG A 25 -6.53 8.60 2.98
C ARG A 25 -6.76 7.80 4.27
N GLU A 26 -7.53 6.72 4.19
CA GLU A 26 -7.73 5.83 5.34
C GLU A 26 -6.42 5.17 5.78
N ILE A 27 -5.64 4.67 4.83
CA ILE A 27 -4.33 4.04 5.11
C ILE A 27 -3.36 5.07 5.72
N GLU A 28 -3.32 6.31 5.22
CA GLU A 28 -2.53 7.40 5.83
C GLU A 28 -2.99 7.74 7.26
N GLY A 29 -4.29 7.63 7.53
CA GLY A 29 -4.83 7.77 8.89
C GLY A 29 -4.30 6.68 9.82
N ILE A 30 -4.37 5.42 9.36
CA ILE A 30 -3.90 4.25 10.12
C ILE A 30 -2.39 4.33 10.40
N GLU A 31 -1.57 4.71 9.40
CA GLU A 31 -0.13 4.89 9.57
C GLU A 31 0.20 5.91 10.67
N ARG A 32 -0.46 7.08 10.65
CA ARG A 32 -0.25 8.12 11.67
C ARG A 32 -0.67 7.66 13.06
N GLN A 33 -1.79 6.94 13.15
CA GLN A 33 -2.28 6.43 14.42
C GLN A 33 -1.34 5.38 15.01
N LEU A 34 -0.82 4.46 14.18
CA LEU A 34 0.16 3.47 14.60
C LEU A 34 1.48 4.12 15.03
N ALA A 35 1.95 5.15 14.32
CA ALA A 35 3.16 5.89 14.69
C ALA A 35 2.99 6.59 16.04
N SER A 36 1.86 7.28 16.26
CA SER A 36 1.57 7.94 17.53
C SER A 36 1.47 6.95 18.70
N LEU A 37 0.90 5.76 18.48
CA LEU A 37 0.87 4.71 19.50
C LEU A 37 2.27 4.18 19.82
N ALA A 38 3.13 4.03 18.81
CA ALA A 38 4.51 3.62 19.01
C ALA A 38 5.29 4.65 19.83
N GLU A 39 5.19 5.95 19.52
CA GLU A 39 5.81 7.02 20.31
C GLU A 39 5.35 7.01 21.78
N ALA A 40 4.05 6.81 22.02
CA ALA A 40 3.50 6.72 23.37
C ALA A 40 4.01 5.49 24.13
N ALA A 41 4.19 4.35 23.46
CA ALA A 41 4.75 3.14 24.05
C ALA A 41 6.26 3.31 24.36
N GLU A 42 7.02 3.93 23.46
CA GLU A 42 8.45 4.23 23.63
C GLU A 42 8.72 5.13 24.84
N ALA A 43 7.82 6.08 25.12
CA ALA A 43 7.92 6.92 26.31
C ALA A 43 7.74 6.15 27.64
N CYS A 44 7.16 4.95 27.60
CA CYS A 44 6.79 4.18 28.79
C CYS A 44 7.62 2.90 29.00
N TRP A 45 8.24 2.29 27.98
CA TRP A 45 8.92 0.99 28.11
C TRP A 45 10.32 0.93 27.49
N TYR A 46 11.36 0.90 28.34
CA TYR A 46 12.70 0.38 27.99
C TYR A 46 12.74 -1.12 28.33
N SER A 47 12.33 -1.99 27.41
CA SER A 47 12.45 -3.46 27.57
C SER A 47 12.54 -4.17 26.21
N ASP A 48 13.04 -5.41 26.20
CA ASP A 48 13.19 -6.23 24.99
C ASP A 48 11.87 -6.45 24.23
N ALA A 49 10.72 -6.40 24.92
CA ALA A 49 9.41 -6.46 24.29
C ALA A 49 9.08 -5.21 23.46
N ALA A 50 9.60 -4.04 23.84
CA ALA A 50 9.46 -2.82 23.06
C ALA A 50 10.26 -2.89 21.74
N THR A 51 11.42 -3.54 21.75
CA THR A 51 12.23 -3.77 20.55
C THR A 51 11.54 -4.67 19.54
N GLU A 52 10.98 -5.81 19.97
CA GLU A 52 10.22 -6.72 19.09
C GLU A 52 8.96 -6.04 18.52
N TYR A 53 8.23 -5.26 19.33
CA TYR A 53 7.10 -4.47 18.84
C TYR A 53 7.53 -3.44 17.79
N HIS A 54 8.68 -2.79 17.96
CA HIS A 54 9.21 -1.81 17.02
C HIS A 54 9.56 -2.44 15.65
N ASP A 55 10.13 -3.65 15.64
CA ASP A 55 10.45 -4.36 14.40
C ASP A 55 9.18 -4.77 13.63
N ILE A 56 8.15 -5.23 14.34
CA ILE A 56 6.84 -5.52 13.74
C ILE A 56 6.20 -4.24 13.19
N HIS A 57 6.22 -3.16 13.98
CA HIS A 57 5.65 -1.88 13.58
C HIS A 57 6.31 -1.34 12.31
N ARG A 58 7.65 -1.36 12.23
CA ARG A 58 8.40 -0.92 11.06
C ARG A 58 8.03 -1.72 9.81
N ARG A 59 7.84 -3.03 9.94
CA ARG A 59 7.40 -3.89 8.84
C ARG A 59 6.00 -3.53 8.37
N VAL A 60 5.05 -3.35 9.30
CA VAL A 60 3.66 -2.98 8.96
C VAL A 60 3.59 -1.61 8.28
N VAL A 61 4.37 -0.63 8.74
CA VAL A 61 4.45 0.69 8.08
C VAL A 61 5.06 0.57 6.68
N ALA A 62 6.11 -0.23 6.50
CA ALA A 62 6.69 -0.46 5.17
C ALA A 62 5.71 -1.15 4.22
N ASP A 63 4.92 -2.10 4.72
CA ASP A 63 3.87 -2.78 3.94
C ASP A 63 2.74 -1.79 3.56
N ALA A 64 2.32 -0.92 4.49
CA ALA A 64 1.30 0.10 4.23
C ALA A 64 1.74 1.11 3.13
N VAL A 65 3.00 1.55 3.17
CA VAL A 65 3.60 2.39 2.10
C VAL A 65 3.56 1.68 0.74
N THR A 66 3.84 0.37 0.72
CA THR A 66 3.80 -0.44 -0.50
C THR A 66 2.39 -0.55 -1.06
N VAL A 67 1.40 -0.79 -0.21
CA VAL A 67 -0.02 -0.81 -0.59
C VAL A 67 -0.46 0.54 -1.13
N ARG A 68 -0.11 1.65 -0.47
CA ARG A 68 -0.46 3.00 -0.94
C ARG A 68 0.11 3.29 -2.32
N ARG A 69 1.38 2.97 -2.56
CA ARG A 69 2.01 3.16 -3.89
C ARG A 69 1.30 2.36 -4.97
N THR A 70 0.91 1.12 -4.66
CA THR A 70 0.17 0.25 -5.58
C THR A 70 -1.20 0.84 -5.91
N LEU A 71 -1.92 1.32 -4.90
CA LEU A 71 -3.21 1.98 -5.07
C LEU A 71 -3.10 3.26 -5.91
N ALA A 72 -2.10 4.10 -5.66
CA ALA A 72 -1.85 5.30 -6.45
C ALA A 72 -1.61 4.98 -7.94
N PHE A 73 -0.82 3.94 -8.23
CA PHE A 73 -0.60 3.49 -9.61
C PHE A 73 -1.85 2.96 -10.29
N VAL A 74 -2.63 2.13 -9.58
CA VAL A 74 -3.87 1.59 -10.14
C VAL A 74 -4.90 2.71 -10.36
N LYS A 75 -4.94 3.73 -9.50
CA LYS A 75 -5.79 4.91 -9.67
C LYS A 75 -5.40 5.67 -10.94
N GLU A 76 -4.12 5.96 -11.12
CA GLU A 76 -3.61 6.62 -12.32
C GLU A 76 -4.01 5.85 -13.58
N ALA A 77 -3.84 4.52 -13.57
CA ALA A 77 -4.26 3.66 -14.69
C ALA A 77 -5.78 3.73 -14.96
N VAL A 78 -6.61 3.83 -13.92
CA VAL A 78 -8.07 3.96 -14.05
C VAL A 78 -8.46 5.33 -14.60
N GLU A 79 -7.83 6.40 -14.13
CA GLU A 79 -8.06 7.77 -14.62
C GLU A 79 -7.66 7.91 -16.09
N LEU A 80 -6.49 7.39 -16.47
CA LEU A 80 -6.01 7.36 -17.85
C LEU A 80 -6.86 6.45 -18.75
N SER A 81 -7.42 5.37 -18.21
CA SER A 81 -8.30 4.47 -18.97
C SER A 81 -9.68 5.07 -19.29
N ARG A 82 -10.05 6.22 -18.69
CA ARG A 82 -11.42 6.76 -18.73
C ARG A 82 -11.98 6.93 -20.13
N ASP A 83 -11.14 7.42 -21.04
CA ASP A 83 -11.51 7.70 -22.44
C ASP A 83 -10.82 6.74 -23.44
N GLY A 84 -10.20 5.67 -22.91
CA GLY A 84 -9.30 4.76 -23.63
C GLY A 84 -7.85 5.26 -23.59
N PHE A 85 -6.88 4.35 -23.46
CA PHE A 85 -5.47 4.71 -23.34
C PHE A 85 -4.89 5.30 -24.64
N SER A 86 -4.26 6.47 -24.54
CA SER A 86 -3.38 7.02 -25.57
C SER A 86 -1.93 6.52 -25.41
N GLU A 87 -1.07 6.75 -26.40
CA GLU A 87 0.37 6.41 -26.30
C GLU A 87 1.05 7.14 -25.15
N GLN A 88 0.68 8.39 -24.89
CA GLN A 88 1.23 9.20 -23.80
C GLN A 88 0.80 8.68 -22.42
N ASP A 89 -0.43 8.16 -22.32
CA ASP A 89 -0.93 7.56 -21.09
C ASP A 89 -0.17 6.26 -20.75
N LEU A 90 0.18 5.47 -21.77
CA LEU A 90 0.96 4.25 -21.60
C LEU A 90 2.41 4.54 -21.17
N GLU A 91 3.04 5.57 -21.74
CA GLU A 91 4.39 6.03 -21.33
C GLU A 91 4.41 6.51 -19.86
N THR A 92 3.33 7.16 -19.43
CA THR A 92 3.16 7.62 -18.04
C THR A 92 3.08 6.42 -17.08
N LEU A 93 2.31 5.39 -17.43
CA LEU A 93 2.21 4.16 -16.64
C LEU A 93 3.53 3.37 -16.60
N GLU A 94 4.26 3.32 -17.70
CA GLU A 94 5.57 2.66 -17.75
C GLU A 94 6.57 3.35 -16.82
N SER A 95 6.61 4.69 -16.84
CA SER A 95 7.44 5.50 -15.93
C SER A 95 7.13 5.23 -14.45
N PHE A 96 5.86 5.14 -14.08
CA PHE A 96 5.46 4.80 -12.70
C PHE A 96 5.82 3.36 -12.32
N ARG A 97 5.70 2.42 -13.25
CA ARG A 97 6.06 1.02 -13.03
C ARG A 97 7.55 0.85 -12.77
N GLU A 98 8.40 1.55 -13.52
CA GLU A 98 9.85 1.54 -13.31
C GLU A 98 10.22 2.03 -11.90
N LEU A 99 9.54 3.08 -11.41
CA LEU A 99 9.72 3.59 -10.05
C LEU A 99 9.28 2.60 -8.96
N GLN A 100 8.31 1.73 -9.23
CA GLN A 100 7.88 0.67 -8.30
C GLN A 100 8.78 -0.57 -8.34
N VAL A 101 9.19 -1.04 -9.52
CA VAL A 101 9.98 -2.27 -9.69
C VAL A 101 11.42 -2.10 -9.19
N GLY A 102 11.96 -0.88 -9.13
CA GLY A 102 13.26 -0.60 -8.50
C GLY A 102 13.33 -0.84 -6.99
N GLN A 103 12.22 -1.17 -6.33
CA GLN A 103 12.12 -1.48 -4.90
C GLN A 103 11.69 -2.94 -4.72
N GLU A 104 12.60 -3.89 -4.99
CA GLU A 104 12.39 -5.31 -4.66
C GLU A 104 12.10 -5.45 -3.16
N ALA A 105 10.95 -6.05 -2.80
CA ALA A 105 10.58 -6.31 -1.43
C ALA A 105 11.61 -7.27 -0.78
N PRO A 106 12.04 -7.02 0.48
CA PRO A 106 12.92 -7.95 1.17
C PRO A 106 12.25 -9.33 1.28
N PRO A 107 13.03 -10.42 1.18
CA PRO A 107 12.47 -11.78 1.19
C PRO A 107 11.66 -11.99 2.47
N ALA A 108 10.48 -12.59 2.32
CA ALA A 108 9.57 -12.91 3.42
C ALA A 108 10.31 -13.70 4.52
N VAL A 109 10.70 -13.02 5.60
CA VAL A 109 11.30 -13.67 6.77
C VAL A 109 10.17 -14.43 7.48
N SER A 110 10.35 -15.75 7.60
CA SER A 110 9.43 -16.64 8.30
C SER A 110 9.12 -16.11 9.70
N PRO A 111 7.86 -16.22 10.17
CA PRO A 111 7.50 -15.72 11.50
C PRO A 111 8.27 -16.46 12.60
N PRO A 112 8.68 -15.78 13.69
CA PRO A 112 9.30 -16.45 14.82
C PRO A 112 8.31 -17.45 15.42
N ARG A 113 8.77 -18.69 15.66
CA ARG A 113 8.01 -19.69 16.41
C ARG A 113 7.81 -19.15 17.83
N SER A 114 6.60 -18.69 18.14
CA SER A 114 6.23 -18.24 19.48
C SER A 114 6.44 -19.35 20.50
N GLY A 115 7.39 -19.16 21.41
CA GLY A 115 7.64 -19.99 22.58
C GLY A 115 6.82 -19.55 23.80
N ILE A 116 5.52 -19.27 23.63
CA ILE A 116 4.62 -18.87 24.73
C ILE A 116 3.70 -20.05 25.13
N ALA A 117 4.19 -21.28 25.00
CA ALA A 117 3.43 -22.49 25.37
C ALA A 117 3.87 -23.11 26.71
N ASP A 118 4.77 -22.48 27.48
CA ASP A 118 5.38 -23.09 28.67
C ASP A 118 5.44 -22.17 29.91
N LEU A 119 4.41 -21.34 30.14
CA LEU A 119 4.19 -20.65 31.43
C LEU A 119 2.73 -20.71 31.87
#